data_AF-A0A1F9KF91-F1
#
_entry.id   AF-A0A1F9KF91-F1
#
_cell.length_a   1.000
_cell.length_b   1.000
_cell.length_c   1.000
_cell.angle_alpha   90.00
_cell.angle_beta   90.00
_cell.angle_gamma   90.00
#
_symmetry.space_group_name_H-M   'P 1'
#
loop_
_entity.id
_entity.type
_entity.pdbx_description
1 polymer ?
#
loop_
_entity_poly.entity_id
_entity_poly.type
_entity_poly.pdbx_seq_one_letter_code
_entity_poly.pdbx_strand_id
1 'polypeptide(L)'
;MSDPYDAILPVMVNTYYPPAPSATRCAQFGKAVAAAIRAFPQSRRVVVGSGGLSHTKIDEGLDADLIRALTKNDQKFLQTMESSALVEGTSEIRNWIVTAAAADRPATIVDYPPLYRTPNGVGCAMGFASW
;
A
#
# COMPACT_ATOMS: atom_id res chain seq x y z
N MET A 1 -33.63 -9.33 -1.75
CA MET A 1 -32.52 -10.04 -1.08
C MET A 1 -31.24 -9.40 -1.57
N SER A 2 -30.44 -8.81 -0.69
CA SER A 2 -29.08 -8.39 -1.03
C SER A 2 -28.25 -9.63 -1.35
N ASP A 3 -27.47 -9.57 -2.43
CA ASP A 3 -26.49 -10.59 -2.79
C ASP A 3 -25.61 -10.92 -1.56
N PRO A 4 -25.43 -12.19 -1.16
CA PRO A 4 -24.67 -12.56 0.05
C PRO A 4 -23.19 -12.16 0.01
N TYR A 5 -22.69 -11.64 -1.12
CA TYR A 5 -21.31 -11.22 -1.28
C TYR A 5 -21.22 -9.78 -1.79
N ASP A 6 -20.41 -8.97 -1.14
CA ASP A 6 -20.02 -7.67 -1.68
C ASP A 6 -19.30 -7.86 -3.01
N ALA A 7 -19.68 -7.09 -4.03
CA ALA A 7 -19.03 -7.16 -5.35
C ALA A 7 -17.57 -6.70 -5.27
N ILE A 8 -16.66 -7.45 -5.87
CA ILE A 8 -15.23 -7.13 -5.93
C ILE A 8 -14.90 -6.55 -7.31
N LEU A 9 -14.29 -5.36 -7.32
CA LEU A 9 -13.69 -4.77 -8.53
C LEU A 9 -12.17 -4.90 -8.45
N PRO A 10 -11.54 -5.83 -9.19
CA PRO A 10 -10.08 -5.95 -9.19
C PRO A 10 -9.44 -4.78 -9.92
N VAL A 11 -8.43 -4.18 -9.31
CA VAL A 11 -7.61 -3.10 -9.88
C VAL A 11 -6.15 -3.50 -9.77
N MET A 12 -5.49 -3.66 -10.91
CA MET A 12 -4.10 -4.11 -10.96
C MET A 12 -3.15 -2.92 -11.07
N VAL A 13 -2.14 -2.89 -10.20
CA VAL A 13 -1.01 -1.95 -10.27
C VAL A 13 0.22 -2.77 -10.66
N ASN A 14 0.90 -2.38 -11.74
CA ASN A 14 2.19 -2.98 -12.08
C ASN A 14 3.23 -2.58 -11.03
N THR A 15 3.63 -3.50 -10.15
CA THR A 15 4.63 -3.25 -9.11
C THR A 15 6.02 -3.68 -9.56
N TYR A 16 6.11 -4.70 -10.42
CA TYR A 16 7.33 -5.45 -10.63
C TYR A 16 8.08 -5.10 -11.93
N TYR A 17 7.40 -5.15 -13.08
CA TYR A 17 8.09 -5.14 -14.37
C TYR A 17 8.32 -3.71 -14.86
N PRO A 18 9.57 -3.29 -15.15
CA PRO A 18 9.83 -1.94 -15.64
C PRO A 18 9.19 -1.68 -17.03
N PRO A 19 8.68 -0.46 -17.28
CA PRO A 19 8.57 0.64 -16.35
C PRO A 19 7.40 0.47 -15.35
N ALA A 20 7.71 0.52 -14.06
CA ALA A 20 6.73 0.59 -12.98
C ALA A 20 6.35 2.06 -12.68
N PRO A 21 5.12 2.36 -12.22
CA PRO A 21 4.72 3.72 -11.89
C PRO A 21 5.50 4.25 -10.69
N SER A 22 5.89 5.52 -10.70
CA SER A 22 6.53 6.17 -9.55
C SER A 22 5.59 6.25 -8.34
N ALA A 23 6.15 6.48 -7.15
CA ALA A 23 5.38 6.71 -5.93
C ALA A 23 4.39 7.88 -6.09
N THR A 24 4.82 8.99 -6.70
CA THR A 24 3.96 10.12 -7.08
C THR A 24 2.77 9.66 -7.92
N ARG A 25 3.00 8.82 -8.94
CA ARG A 25 1.93 8.34 -9.82
C ARG A 25 0.94 7.46 -9.07
N CYS A 26 1.42 6.60 -8.18
CA CYS A 26 0.58 5.78 -7.29
C CYS A 26 -0.31 6.66 -6.39
N ALA A 27 0.23 7.69 -5.77
CA ALA A 27 -0.55 8.58 -4.92
C ALA A 27 -1.60 9.38 -5.71
N GLN A 28 -1.25 9.88 -6.90
CA GLN A 28 -2.21 10.53 -7.80
C GLN A 28 -3.34 9.58 -8.19
N PHE A 29 -3.02 8.31 -8.45
CA PHE A 29 -4.02 7.29 -8.75
C PHE A 29 -4.95 7.03 -7.55
N GLY A 30 -4.42 6.90 -6.33
CA GLY A 30 -5.22 6.77 -5.11
C GLY A 30 -6.21 7.92 -4.92
N LYS A 31 -5.75 9.17 -5.11
CA LYS A 31 -6.61 10.36 -5.07
C LYS A 31 -7.72 10.31 -6.12
N ALA A 32 -7.41 9.86 -7.34
CA ALA A 32 -8.39 9.70 -8.41
C ALA A 32 -9.43 8.61 -8.10
N VAL A 33 -9.02 7.49 -7.52
CA VAL A 33 -9.93 6.43 -7.05
C VAL A 33 -10.88 6.97 -5.99
N ALA A 34 -10.37 7.70 -5.01
CA ALA A 34 -11.20 8.30 -3.97
C ALA A 34 -12.21 9.33 -4.52
N ALA A 35 -11.80 10.14 -5.51
CA ALA A 35 -12.69 11.06 -6.20
C ALA A 35 -13.80 10.31 -6.97
N ALA A 36 -13.43 9.24 -7.69
CA ALA A 36 -14.40 8.40 -8.40
C ALA A 36 -15.41 7.76 -7.43
N ILE A 37 -14.96 7.19 -6.31
CA ILE A 37 -15.84 6.61 -5.29
C ILE A 37 -16.83 7.65 -4.75
N ARG A 38 -16.36 8.85 -4.43
CA ARG A 38 -17.20 9.95 -3.92
C ARG A 38 -18.23 10.45 -4.93
N ALA A 39 -17.96 10.34 -6.22
CA ALA A 39 -18.90 10.71 -7.28
C ALA A 39 -20.12 9.76 -7.39
N PHE A 40 -20.08 8.58 -6.75
CA PHE A 40 -21.16 7.60 -6.74
C PHE A 40 -21.64 7.29 -5.30
N PRO A 41 -22.32 8.22 -4.61
CA PRO A 41 -22.61 8.09 -3.17
C PRO A 41 -23.61 6.97 -2.80
N GLN A 42 -24.28 6.36 -3.77
CA GLN A 42 -25.39 5.42 -3.54
C GLN A 42 -24.94 4.07 -2.95
N SER A 43 -23.64 3.75 -2.98
CA SER A 43 -23.10 2.49 -2.45
C SER A 43 -21.88 2.73 -1.59
N ARG A 44 -21.84 2.09 -0.42
CA ARG A 44 -20.61 2.00 0.38
C ARG A 44 -19.57 1.20 -0.38
N ARG A 45 -18.34 1.68 -0.37
CA ARG A 45 -17.18 1.03 -1.00
C ARG A 45 -16.03 1.00 -0.02
N VAL A 46 -15.28 -0.09 -0.04
CA VAL A 46 -14.05 -0.27 0.72
C VAL A 46 -12.90 -0.37 -0.29
N VAL A 47 -11.78 0.27 0.02
CA VAL A 47 -10.54 0.11 -0.76
C VAL A 47 -9.63 -0.83 0.02
N VAL A 48 -9.14 -1.87 -0.66
CA VAL A 48 -8.19 -2.83 -0.10
C VAL A 48 -6.93 -2.81 -0.96
N GLY A 49 -5.80 -2.50 -0.33
CA GLY A 49 -4.47 -2.71 -0.90
C GLY A 49 -3.84 -3.95 -0.31
N SER A 50 -3.11 -4.72 -1.12
CA SER A 50 -2.45 -5.96 -0.69
C SER A 50 -1.01 -6.05 -1.21
N GLY A 51 -0.25 -6.96 -0.63
CA GLY A 51 1.19 -7.15 -0.89
C GLY A 51 2.07 -6.32 0.05
N GLY A 52 3.38 -6.46 -0.10
CA GLY A 52 4.39 -5.81 0.74
C GLY A 52 4.51 -6.42 2.14
N LEU A 53 5.35 -5.86 3.02
CA LEU A 53 6.27 -4.74 2.83
C LEU A 53 7.61 -5.22 2.26
N SER A 54 8.74 -5.04 2.95
CA SER A 54 10.06 -5.44 2.46
C SER A 54 10.19 -6.97 2.25
N HIS A 55 10.55 -7.38 1.01
CA HIS A 55 10.90 -8.76 0.65
C HIS A 55 11.56 -8.84 -0.74
N THR A 56 12.43 -9.82 -1.04
CA THR A 56 12.81 -11.00 -0.25
C THR A 56 13.89 -10.76 0.80
N LYS A 57 14.50 -9.57 0.83
CA LYS A 57 15.36 -9.13 1.92
C LYS A 57 14.55 -8.19 2.82
N ILE A 58 14.43 -8.55 4.09
CA ILE A 58 13.72 -7.70 5.06
C ILE A 58 14.60 -6.49 5.40
N ASP A 59 13.98 -5.32 5.35
CA ASP A 59 14.51 -4.02 5.75
C ASP A 59 13.53 -3.37 6.73
N GLU A 60 13.70 -3.66 8.02
CA GLU A 60 12.84 -3.12 9.08
C GLU A 60 12.96 -1.59 9.20
N GLY A 61 14.05 -0.98 8.72
CA GLY A 61 14.23 0.46 8.69
C GLY A 61 13.29 1.12 7.68
N LEU A 62 13.29 0.60 6.44
CA LEU A 62 12.34 1.01 5.41
C LEU A 62 10.88 0.80 5.87
N ASP A 63 10.60 -0.35 6.46
CA ASP A 63 9.25 -0.69 6.91
C ASP A 63 8.79 0.24 8.06
N ALA A 64 9.67 0.52 9.03
CA ALA A 64 9.37 1.45 10.12
C ALA A 64 9.16 2.89 9.62
N ASP A 65 9.92 3.32 8.60
CA ASP A 65 9.75 4.62 7.95
C ASP A 65 8.40 4.72 7.24
N LEU A 66 8.02 3.68 6.49
CA LEU A 66 6.70 3.60 5.86
C LEU A 66 5.58 3.60 6.91
N ILE A 67 5.66 2.77 7.95
CA ILE A 67 4.68 2.71 9.04
C ILE A 67 4.52 4.07 9.72
N ARG A 68 5.63 4.77 10.00
CA ARG A 68 5.59 6.13 10.55
C ARG A 68 4.91 7.12 9.61
N ALA A 69 5.17 7.04 8.30
CA ALA A 69 4.52 7.89 7.33
C ALA A 69 3.01 7.62 7.27
N LEU A 70 2.59 6.35 7.29
CA LEU A 70 1.17 5.96 7.30
C LEU A 70 0.44 6.46 8.56
N THR A 71 1.03 6.26 9.74
CA THR A 71 0.44 6.69 11.03
C THR A 71 0.37 8.21 11.18
N LYS A 72 1.27 8.95 10.53
CA LYS A 72 1.25 10.44 10.54
C LYS A 72 0.51 11.05 9.34
N ASN A 73 -0.02 10.22 8.43
CA ASN A 73 -0.51 10.67 7.13
C ASN A 73 0.51 11.56 6.38
N ASP A 74 1.80 11.20 6.42
CA ASP A 74 2.86 11.92 5.70
C ASP A 74 2.79 11.61 4.20
N GLN A 75 1.82 12.24 3.55
CA GLN A 75 1.58 12.12 2.11
C GLN A 75 2.79 12.56 1.29
N LYS A 76 3.64 13.46 1.81
CA LYS A 76 4.84 13.92 1.12
C LYS A 76 5.86 12.79 1.05
N PHE A 77 6.18 12.17 2.18
CA PHE A 77 7.07 11.01 2.23
C PHE A 77 6.60 9.90 1.27
N LEU A 78 5.31 9.53 1.36
CA LEU A 78 4.73 8.47 0.53
C LEU A 78 4.83 8.78 -0.97
N GLN A 79 4.69 10.03 -1.37
CA GLN A 79 4.75 10.46 -2.77
C GLN A 79 6.18 10.53 -3.31
N THR A 80 7.17 10.77 -2.44
CA THR A 80 8.57 10.97 -2.83
C THR A 80 9.45 9.76 -2.53
N MET A 81 8.87 8.59 -2.26
CA MET A 81 9.66 7.36 -2.12
C MET A 81 10.40 7.07 -3.44
N GLU A 82 11.71 6.86 -3.32
CA GLU A 82 12.59 6.59 -4.45
C GLU A 82 12.26 5.24 -5.11
N SER A 83 12.27 5.19 -6.44
CA SER A 83 11.98 3.95 -7.17
C SER A 83 12.99 2.83 -6.87
N SER A 84 14.21 3.16 -6.44
CA SER A 84 15.23 2.20 -6.02
C SER A 84 14.88 1.45 -4.74
N ALA A 85 14.02 2.02 -3.88
CA ALA A 85 13.49 1.35 -2.69
C ALA A 85 12.23 0.51 -3.00
N LEU A 86 11.67 0.66 -4.20
CA LEU A 86 10.40 0.06 -4.62
C LEU A 86 10.62 -0.94 -5.76
N VAL A 87 11.43 -1.95 -5.48
CA VAL A 87 11.89 -2.98 -6.42
C VAL A 87 11.53 -4.38 -5.92
N GLU A 88 11.56 -5.36 -6.84
CA GLU A 88 11.29 -6.77 -6.53
C GLU A 88 9.99 -6.97 -5.72
N GLY A 89 10.01 -7.77 -4.66
CA GLY A 89 8.86 -7.95 -3.79
C GLY A 89 8.45 -6.68 -3.04
N THR A 90 9.44 -5.94 -2.54
CA THR A 90 9.25 -4.65 -1.84
C THR A 90 8.48 -3.61 -2.67
N SER A 91 8.49 -3.74 -4.00
CA SER A 91 7.74 -2.87 -4.91
C SER A 91 6.22 -2.86 -4.66
N GLU A 92 5.68 -3.87 -3.98
CA GLU A 92 4.27 -3.94 -3.59
C GLU A 92 3.84 -2.84 -2.60
N ILE A 93 4.79 -2.14 -1.97
CA ILE A 93 4.55 -0.88 -1.23
C ILE A 93 3.82 0.17 -2.10
N ARG A 94 3.90 0.08 -3.42
CA ARG A 94 3.09 0.92 -4.34
C ARG A 94 1.59 0.82 -4.06
N ASN A 95 1.08 -0.36 -3.69
CA ASN A 95 -0.34 -0.56 -3.35
C ASN A 95 -0.71 0.14 -2.02
N TRP A 96 0.24 0.20 -1.08
CA TRP A 96 0.09 0.95 0.17
C TRP A 96 0.02 2.45 -0.10
N ILE A 97 0.86 2.98 -0.99
CA ILE A 97 0.83 4.39 -1.39
C ILE A 97 -0.52 4.74 -2.05
N VAL A 98 -1.05 3.89 -2.93
CA VAL A 98 -2.38 4.07 -3.54
C VAL A 98 -3.46 4.13 -2.46
N THR A 99 -3.46 3.16 -1.54
CA THR A 99 -4.51 3.04 -0.51
C THR A 99 -4.45 4.19 0.49
N ALA A 100 -3.25 4.56 0.95
CA ALA A 100 -3.04 5.69 1.84
C ALA A 100 -3.44 7.02 1.21
N ALA A 101 -3.15 7.24 -0.07
CA ALA A 101 -3.56 8.45 -0.78
C ALA A 101 -5.07 8.48 -1.06
N ALA A 102 -5.73 7.33 -1.19
CA ALA A 102 -7.18 7.25 -1.32
C ALA A 102 -7.88 7.55 0.03
N ALA A 103 -7.30 7.10 1.14
CA ALA A 103 -7.83 7.33 2.49
C ALA A 103 -7.55 8.76 3.02
N ASP A 104 -6.38 9.32 2.71
CA ASP A 104 -5.90 10.65 3.09
C ASP A 104 -6.13 11.03 4.56
N ARG A 105 -5.79 10.09 5.45
CA ARG A 105 -5.85 10.26 6.91
C ARG A 105 -4.89 9.28 7.60
N PRO A 106 -4.59 9.50 8.89
CA PRO A 106 -3.75 8.59 9.66
C PRO A 106 -4.26 7.14 9.63
N ALA A 107 -3.34 6.20 9.41
CA ALA A 107 -3.62 4.78 9.56
C ALA A 107 -3.48 4.33 11.03
N THR A 108 -4.27 3.34 11.42
CA THR A 108 -4.03 2.51 12.61
C THR A 108 -3.29 1.26 12.16
N ILE A 109 -2.11 1.00 12.72
CA ILE A 109 -1.36 -0.24 12.49
C ILE A 109 -1.97 -1.33 13.37
N VAL A 110 -2.34 -2.44 12.74
CA VAL A 110 -2.89 -3.61 13.41
C VAL A 110 -1.76 -4.54 13.86
N ASP A 111 -0.82 -4.85 12.97
CA ASP A 111 0.34 -5.70 13.27
C ASP A 111 1.46 -5.52 12.23
N TYR A 112 2.68 -5.88 12.61
CA TYR A 112 3.87 -5.95 11.75
C TYR A 112 4.79 -7.10 12.19
N PRO A 113 4.63 -8.31 11.62
CA PRO A 113 5.65 -9.34 11.76
C PRO A 113 6.65 -9.32 10.58
N PRO A 114 7.97 -9.21 10.81
CA PRO A 114 8.98 -9.23 9.74
C PRO A 114 9.14 -10.62 9.08
N LEU A 115 8.71 -11.70 9.74
CA LEU A 115 8.69 -13.10 9.24
C LEU A 115 9.96 -13.52 8.47
N TYR A 116 11.10 -13.54 9.18
CA TYR A 116 12.34 -14.14 8.68
C TYR A 116 12.17 -15.62 8.35
N ARG A 117 12.67 -16.03 7.18
CA ARG A 117 12.77 -17.44 6.77
C ARG A 117 14.16 -18.02 7.04
N THR A 118 15.20 -17.19 7.05
CA THR A 118 16.56 -17.63 7.33
C THR A 118 17.35 -16.57 8.13
N PRO A 119 18.44 -16.94 8.83
CA PRO A 119 19.22 -16.02 9.64
C PRO A 119 19.90 -14.87 8.86
N ASN A 120 20.07 -15.03 7.54
CA ASN A 120 20.71 -14.01 6.72
C ASN A 120 19.76 -12.86 6.32
N GLY A 121 18.54 -12.80 6.86
CA GLY A 121 17.58 -11.72 6.61
C GLY A 121 16.64 -11.94 5.43
N VAL A 122 16.67 -13.12 4.79
CA VAL A 122 15.66 -13.47 3.79
C VAL A 122 14.32 -13.77 4.47
N GLY A 123 13.24 -13.19 3.98
CA GLY A 123 11.89 -13.40 4.48
C GLY A 123 10.85 -12.51 3.79
N CYS A 124 9.74 -12.25 4.45
CA CYS A 124 8.71 -11.35 3.96
C CYS A 124 8.03 -10.62 5.10
N ALA A 125 8.33 -9.33 5.26
CA ALA A 125 7.69 -8.54 6.29
C ALA A 125 6.22 -8.31 5.93
N MET A 126 5.30 -8.63 6.84
CA MET A 126 3.87 -8.43 6.63
C MET A 126 3.41 -7.26 7.46
N GLY A 127 2.70 -6.31 6.85
CA GLY A 127 2.05 -5.20 7.54
C GLY A 127 0.55 -5.33 7.46
N PHE A 128 -0.15 -4.98 8.52
CA PHE A 128 -1.61 -4.89 8.55
C PHE A 128 -2.00 -3.51 9.08
N ALA A 129 -2.85 -2.79 8.35
CA ALA A 129 -3.31 -1.47 8.74
C ALA A 129 -4.75 -1.25 8.31
N SER A 130 -5.45 -0.41 9.06
CA SER A 130 -6.75 0.14 8.69
C SER A 130 -6.70 1.64 8.75
N TRP A 131 -7.46 2.28 7.86
CA TRP A 131 -7.79 3.68 7.99
C TRP A 131 -9.12 3.74 8.69
#